data_AF-A0A6A3GMP1-F1
#
_entry.id   AF-A0A6A3GMP1-F1
#
_cell.length_a   1.000
_cell.length_b   1.000
_cell.length_c   1.000
_cell.angle_alpha   90.00
_cell.angle_beta   90.00
_cell.angle_gamma   90.00
#
_symmetry.space_group_name_H-M   'P 1'
#
loop_
_entity.id
_entity.type
_entity.pdbx_description
1 polymer ?
#
loop_
_entity_poly.entity_id
_entity_poly.type
_entity_poly.pdbx_seq_one_letter_code
_entity_poly.pdbx_strand_id
1 'polypeptide(L)'
;MGGLMTFGIGLPVGTNLMVNFILPRFSQVRVIAHDTRDFLLSFIQSMAIAEFFTQFTKNITGRFRPCFYHMCKWNYDAVWDGVTNLCTDAAGEKEGRKSFPSGHASFAWATMLILTLYLQGRSRLNCEDRSISMLRGGRKSLMLFLCCAPVLLAAWVSVTRCIDNWHHYSDILAGGAIGAAAAIFSFNYNYGSIFSWDSAGLPLEEIHGRRMVRR
;
A
#
# COMPACT_ATOMS: atom_id res chain seq x y z
N MET A 1 -12.92 3.91 -7.41
CA MET A 1 -12.45 2.77 -6.57
C MET A 1 -12.22 1.49 -7.37
N GLY A 2 -13.15 1.01 -8.21
CA GLY A 2 -13.03 -0.28 -8.91
C GLY A 2 -11.71 -0.52 -9.65
N GLY A 3 -11.26 0.42 -10.48
CA GLY A 3 -9.97 0.32 -11.17
C GLY A 3 -8.76 0.28 -10.23
N LEU A 4 -8.80 1.00 -9.11
CA LEU A 4 -7.71 0.95 -8.13
C LEU A 4 -7.64 -0.43 -7.46
N MET A 5 -8.79 -1.05 -7.15
CA MET A 5 -8.81 -2.36 -6.51
C MET A 5 -8.31 -3.45 -7.46
N THR A 6 -8.69 -3.41 -8.74
CA THR A 6 -8.23 -4.40 -9.72
C THR A 6 -6.72 -4.35 -9.91
N PHE A 7 -6.14 -3.16 -10.13
CA PHE A 7 -4.69 -3.02 -10.27
C PHE A 7 -3.96 -3.22 -8.94
N GLY A 8 -4.53 -2.72 -7.83
CA GLY A 8 -3.95 -2.79 -6.50
C GLY A 8 -3.86 -4.20 -5.94
N ILE A 9 -4.75 -5.10 -6.34
CA ILE A 9 -4.72 -6.53 -5.98
C ILE A 9 -4.01 -7.35 -7.05
N GLY A 10 -4.35 -7.12 -8.32
CA GLY A 10 -3.84 -7.90 -9.44
C GLY A 10 -2.33 -7.79 -9.60
N LEU A 11 -1.76 -6.59 -9.42
CA LEU A 11 -0.31 -6.38 -9.59
C LEU A 11 0.50 -7.10 -8.49
N PRO A 12 0.22 -6.94 -7.17
CA PRO A 12 0.96 -7.67 -6.14
C PRO A 12 0.79 -9.19 -6.22
N VAL A 13 -0.43 -9.69 -6.41
CA VAL A 13 -0.69 -11.14 -6.51
C VAL A 13 -0.03 -11.72 -7.76
N GLY A 14 -0.21 -11.08 -8.91
CA GLY A 14 0.41 -11.50 -10.17
C GLY A 14 1.95 -11.49 -10.09
N THR A 15 2.53 -10.49 -9.46
CA THR A 15 3.99 -10.42 -9.25
C THR A 15 4.48 -11.55 -8.35
N ASN A 16 3.79 -11.84 -7.25
CA ASN A 16 4.16 -12.95 -6.37
C ASN A 16 4.11 -14.30 -7.11
N LEU A 17 3.03 -14.57 -7.84
CA LEU A 17 2.90 -15.80 -8.63
C LEU A 17 3.96 -15.91 -9.72
N MET A 18 4.26 -14.81 -10.42
CA MET A 18 5.33 -14.76 -11.41
C MET A 18 6.69 -15.08 -10.79
N VAL A 19 7.01 -14.48 -9.63
CA VAL A 19 8.29 -14.68 -8.93
C VAL A 19 8.46 -16.11 -8.42
N ASN A 20 7.37 -16.74 -7.93
CA ASN A 20 7.44 -18.07 -7.33
C ASN A 20 7.27 -19.22 -8.34
N PHE A 21 6.54 -19.04 -9.45
CA PHE A 21 6.24 -20.14 -10.38
C PHE A 21 6.79 -19.94 -11.80
N ILE A 22 6.99 -18.71 -12.27
CA ILE A 22 7.42 -18.44 -13.65
C ILE A 22 8.92 -18.21 -13.70
N LEU A 23 9.45 -17.26 -12.92
CA LEU A 23 10.87 -16.90 -12.95
C LEU A 23 11.83 -18.08 -12.69
N PRO A 24 11.55 -19.03 -11.77
CA PRO A 24 12.46 -20.16 -11.54
C PRO A 24 12.63 -21.07 -12.77
N ARG A 25 11.71 -21.03 -13.74
CA ARG A 25 11.82 -21.80 -14.99
C ARG A 25 12.78 -21.18 -16.00
N PHE A 26 13.03 -19.87 -15.91
CA PHE A 26 13.83 -19.11 -16.89
C PHE A 26 15.10 -18.49 -16.30
N SER A 27 15.21 -18.41 -14.97
CA SER A 27 16.30 -17.72 -14.28
C SER A 27 16.60 -18.34 -12.93
N GLN A 28 17.86 -18.25 -12.50
CA GLN A 28 18.31 -18.73 -11.18
C GLN A 28 17.80 -17.78 -10.09
N VAL A 29 16.57 -18.03 -9.61
CA VAL A 29 15.92 -17.29 -8.52
C VAL A 29 15.80 -18.22 -7.31
N ARG A 30 15.96 -17.66 -6.10
CA ARG A 30 15.78 -18.41 -4.86
C ARG A 30 14.34 -18.93 -4.76
N VAL A 31 14.17 -20.23 -4.65
CA VAL A 31 12.88 -20.85 -4.29
C VAL A 31 12.77 -20.85 -2.77
N ILE A 32 11.66 -20.33 -2.25
CA ILE A 32 11.41 -20.18 -0.82
C ILE A 32 10.11 -20.95 -0.52
N ALA A 33 10.16 -21.87 0.43
CA ALA A 33 8.97 -22.61 0.85
C ALA A 33 7.96 -21.65 1.51
N HIS A 34 6.67 -21.91 1.29
CA HIS A 34 5.55 -21.16 1.88
C HIS A 34 5.44 -19.66 1.53
N ASP A 35 6.33 -19.13 0.69
CA ASP A 35 6.39 -17.70 0.37
C ASP A 35 5.09 -17.13 -0.22
N THR A 36 4.41 -17.87 -1.11
CA THR A 36 3.11 -17.44 -1.64
C THR A 36 2.05 -17.33 -0.54
N ARG A 37 2.01 -18.29 0.39
CA ARG A 37 1.03 -18.31 1.49
C ARG A 37 1.25 -17.10 2.40
N ASP A 38 2.48 -16.91 2.86
CA ASP A 38 2.81 -15.86 3.83
C ASP A 38 2.75 -14.45 3.21
N PHE A 39 3.05 -14.32 1.91
CA PHE A 39 2.79 -13.10 1.15
C PHE A 39 1.30 -12.76 1.13
N LEU A 40 0.43 -13.73 0.78
CA LEU A 40 -1.01 -13.51 0.72
C LEU A 40 -1.58 -13.17 2.10
N LEU A 41 -1.10 -13.83 3.16
CA LEU A 41 -1.46 -13.50 4.55
C LEU A 41 -1.08 -12.06 4.89
N SER A 42 0.18 -11.66 4.64
CA SER A 42 0.66 -10.29 4.87
C SER A 42 -0.14 -9.26 4.07
N PHE A 43 -0.47 -9.59 2.83
CA PHE A 43 -1.18 -8.71 1.91
C PHE A 43 -2.63 -8.47 2.36
N ILE A 44 -3.35 -9.55 2.67
CA ILE A 44 -4.73 -9.47 3.17
C ILE A 44 -4.77 -8.75 4.53
N GLN A 45 -3.83 -9.07 5.42
CA GLN A 45 -3.72 -8.42 6.73
C GLN A 45 -3.49 -6.91 6.60
N SER A 46 -2.58 -6.49 5.72
CA SER A 46 -2.29 -5.07 5.45
C SER A 46 -3.54 -4.34 4.94
N MET A 47 -4.24 -4.90 3.96
CA MET A 47 -5.48 -4.31 3.43
C MET A 47 -6.55 -4.21 4.50
N ALA A 48 -6.80 -5.28 5.26
CA ALA A 48 -7.83 -5.32 6.29
C ALA A 48 -7.59 -4.26 7.38
N ILE A 49 -6.35 -4.14 7.87
CA ILE A 49 -5.97 -3.13 8.86
C ILE A 49 -6.17 -1.72 8.28
N ALA A 50 -5.66 -1.46 7.08
CA ALA A 50 -5.76 -0.16 6.44
C ALA A 50 -7.21 0.26 6.17
N GLU A 51 -8.05 -0.66 5.68
CA GLU A 51 -9.48 -0.43 5.44
C GLU A 51 -10.24 -0.17 6.74
N PHE A 52 -10.01 -0.98 7.77
CA PHE A 52 -10.64 -0.80 9.07
C PHE A 52 -10.39 0.60 9.63
N PHE A 53 -9.12 0.99 9.78
CA PHE A 53 -8.77 2.29 10.35
C PHE A 53 -9.25 3.46 9.47
N THR A 54 -9.17 3.33 8.15
CA THR A 54 -9.65 4.38 7.24
C THR A 54 -11.16 4.57 7.35
N GLN A 55 -11.94 3.48 7.27
CA GLN A 55 -13.40 3.58 7.31
C GLN A 55 -13.91 4.01 8.68
N PHE A 56 -13.30 3.50 9.76
CA PHE A 56 -13.59 3.93 11.12
C PHE A 56 -13.38 5.45 11.27
N THR A 57 -12.22 5.96 10.86
CA THR A 57 -11.89 7.39 10.97
C THR A 57 -12.76 8.27 10.05
N LYS A 58 -13.07 7.79 8.83
CA LYS A 58 -13.98 8.49 7.91
C LYS A 58 -15.37 8.70 8.50
N ASN A 59 -15.91 7.68 9.15
CA ASN A 59 -17.26 7.75 9.70
C ASN A 59 -17.33 8.60 10.98
N ILE A 60 -16.22 8.80 11.68
CA ILE A 60 -16.17 9.62 12.91
C ILE A 60 -15.91 11.10 12.61
N THR A 61 -14.98 11.40 11.69
CA THR A 61 -14.49 12.77 11.54
C THR A 61 -15.45 13.71 10.81
N GLY A 62 -16.24 13.21 9.87
CA GLY A 62 -17.24 14.02 9.15
C GLY A 62 -16.66 15.18 8.31
N ARG A 63 -15.36 15.18 8.03
CA ARG A 63 -14.68 16.27 7.31
C ARG A 63 -15.23 16.42 5.89
N PHE A 64 -15.57 17.65 5.51
CA PHE A 64 -16.01 17.98 4.16
C PHE A 64 -14.91 17.83 3.12
N ARG A 65 -15.28 17.37 1.92
CA ARG A 65 -14.40 17.33 0.74
C ARG A 65 -14.25 18.73 0.12
N PRO A 66 -13.16 19.01 -0.61
CA PRO A 66 -13.03 20.27 -1.35
C PRO A 66 -14.19 20.53 -2.32
N CYS A 67 -14.71 19.49 -2.97
CA CYS A 67 -15.87 19.57 -3.87
C CYS A 67 -17.24 19.41 -3.18
N PHE A 68 -17.34 19.58 -1.85
CA PHE A 68 -18.56 19.30 -1.07
C PHE A 68 -19.83 19.97 -1.63
N TYR A 69 -19.79 21.28 -1.91
CA TYR A 69 -20.96 22.02 -2.38
C TYR A 69 -21.51 21.52 -3.73
N HIS A 70 -20.61 21.09 -4.62
CA HIS A 70 -21.00 20.47 -5.88
C HIS A 70 -21.66 19.11 -5.64
N MET A 71 -21.11 18.29 -4.73
CA MET A 71 -21.65 16.96 -4.43
C MET A 71 -23.04 17.02 -3.81
N CYS A 72 -23.25 17.90 -2.82
CA CYS A 72 -24.53 17.97 -2.11
C CYS A 72 -25.59 18.82 -2.82
N LYS A 73 -25.27 19.37 -4.00
CA LYS A 73 -26.12 20.32 -4.75
C LYS A 73 -26.58 21.46 -3.86
N TRP A 74 -25.62 22.23 -3.37
CA TRP A 74 -25.87 23.38 -2.50
C TRP A 74 -26.81 24.40 -3.15
N ASN A 75 -27.81 24.86 -2.41
CA ASN A 75 -28.72 25.92 -2.84
C ASN A 75 -28.04 27.29 -2.69
N TYR A 76 -27.71 27.92 -3.83
CA TYR A 76 -27.08 29.24 -3.88
C TYR A 76 -28.08 30.41 -3.87
N ASP A 77 -29.39 30.13 -4.03
CA ASP A 77 -30.44 31.15 -4.07
C ASP A 77 -30.84 31.62 -2.67
N ALA A 78 -30.51 30.84 -1.64
CA ALA A 78 -30.76 31.17 -0.25
C ALA A 78 -29.48 31.67 0.45
N VAL A 79 -29.59 32.77 1.19
CA VAL A 79 -28.50 33.24 2.07
C VAL A 79 -28.40 32.29 3.26
N TRP A 80 -27.20 31.75 3.49
CA TRP A 80 -26.97 30.84 4.61
C TRP A 80 -27.02 31.58 5.95
N ASP A 81 -27.92 31.14 6.82
CA ASP A 81 -28.17 31.68 8.17
C ASP A 81 -27.26 31.08 9.25
N GLY A 82 -26.35 30.16 8.87
CA GLY A 82 -25.45 29.45 9.77
C GLY A 82 -25.99 28.13 10.34
N VAL A 83 -27.27 27.80 10.10
CA VAL A 83 -27.94 26.64 10.74
C VAL A 83 -28.71 25.79 9.74
N THR A 84 -29.36 26.42 8.77
CA THR A 84 -30.18 25.75 7.77
C THR A 84 -29.31 24.91 6.84
N ASN A 85 -29.70 23.65 6.64
CA ASN A 85 -29.06 22.78 5.67
C ASN A 85 -29.54 23.16 4.26
N LEU A 86 -28.64 23.71 3.45
CA LEU A 86 -28.90 24.13 2.07
C LEU A 86 -28.53 23.05 1.04
N CYS A 87 -28.09 21.87 1.46
CA CYS A 87 -27.86 20.74 0.55
C CYS A 87 -29.20 20.14 0.08
N THR A 88 -29.31 19.89 -1.22
CA THR A 88 -30.51 19.29 -1.84
C THR A 88 -30.35 17.80 -2.18
N ASP A 89 -29.11 17.29 -2.16
CA ASP A 89 -28.80 15.88 -2.35
C ASP A 89 -28.19 15.26 -1.07
N ALA A 90 -28.99 14.46 -0.36
CA ALA A 90 -28.58 13.78 0.86
C ALA A 90 -27.49 12.72 0.64
N ALA A 91 -27.46 12.06 -0.52
CA ALA A 91 -26.42 11.08 -0.84
C ALA A 91 -25.08 11.77 -1.07
N GLY A 92 -25.10 12.85 -1.85
CA GLY A 92 -23.96 13.75 -2.07
C GLY A 92 -23.44 14.37 -0.78
N GLU A 93 -24.32 14.81 0.12
CA GLU A 93 -23.93 15.32 1.43
C GLU A 93 -23.20 14.26 2.28
N LYS A 94 -23.78 13.05 2.38
CA LYS A 94 -23.21 11.95 3.15
C LYS A 94 -21.83 11.55 2.64
N GLU A 95 -21.63 11.49 1.33
CA GLU A 95 -20.33 11.17 0.74
C GLU A 95 -19.35 12.35 0.82
N GLY A 96 -19.87 13.57 0.70
CA GLY A 96 -19.13 14.82 0.85
C GLY A 96 -18.52 14.98 2.25
N ARG A 97 -19.12 14.40 3.29
CA ARG A 97 -18.63 14.38 4.69
C ARG A 97 -17.56 13.32 4.97
N LYS A 98 -17.15 12.51 3.99
CA LYS A 98 -16.18 11.40 4.18
C LYS A 98 -14.81 11.72 3.61
N SER A 99 -14.31 12.94 3.82
CA SER A 99 -13.02 13.35 3.25
C SER A 99 -11.83 12.72 3.98
N PHE A 100 -11.76 12.82 5.31
CA PHE A 100 -10.59 12.37 6.07
C PHE A 100 -10.74 10.96 6.65
N PRO A 101 -9.72 10.09 6.57
CA PRO A 101 -8.55 10.14 5.70
C PRO A 101 -8.89 9.65 4.28
N SER A 102 -7.95 9.80 3.33
CA SER A 102 -8.13 9.31 1.95
C SER A 102 -8.05 7.79 1.87
N GLY A 103 -9.17 7.15 1.49
CA GLY A 103 -9.24 5.70 1.30
C GLY A 103 -8.42 5.20 0.10
N HIS A 104 -8.33 5.99 -0.97
CA HIS A 104 -7.50 5.64 -2.13
C HIS A 104 -6.01 5.67 -1.76
N ALA A 105 -5.58 6.68 -0.98
CA ALA A 105 -4.20 6.75 -0.51
C ALA A 105 -3.88 5.59 0.43
N SER A 106 -4.72 5.35 1.44
CA SER A 106 -4.49 4.24 2.39
C SER A 106 -4.44 2.87 1.70
N PHE A 107 -5.36 2.59 0.79
CA PHE A 107 -5.37 1.34 0.05
C PHE A 107 -4.14 1.20 -0.87
N ALA A 108 -3.77 2.25 -1.59
CA ALA A 108 -2.61 2.23 -2.48
C ALA A 108 -1.30 2.00 -1.72
N TRP A 109 -1.11 2.68 -0.59
CA TRP A 109 0.06 2.48 0.26
C TRP A 109 0.08 1.09 0.93
N ALA A 110 -1.06 0.61 1.44
CA ALA A 110 -1.16 -0.71 2.06
C ALA A 110 -0.82 -1.86 1.10
N THR A 111 -1.21 -1.75 -0.17
CA THR A 111 -0.99 -2.79 -1.18
C THR A 111 0.40 -2.69 -1.81
N MET A 112 0.78 -1.51 -2.28
CA MET A 112 2.04 -1.32 -3.00
C MET A 112 3.27 -1.36 -2.09
N LEU A 113 3.16 -0.90 -0.84
CA LEU A 113 4.29 -0.98 0.09
C LEU A 113 4.59 -2.43 0.48
N ILE A 114 3.56 -3.27 0.67
CA ILE A 114 3.75 -4.73 0.85
C ILE A 114 4.51 -5.30 -0.35
N LEU A 115 4.11 -4.96 -1.57
CA LEU A 115 4.80 -5.44 -2.76
C LEU A 115 6.26 -4.96 -2.81
N THR A 116 6.53 -3.69 -2.50
CA THR A 116 7.89 -3.15 -2.44
C THR A 116 8.74 -3.87 -1.39
N LEU A 117 8.22 -4.07 -0.17
CA LEU A 117 8.93 -4.80 0.89
C LEU A 117 9.21 -6.25 0.48
N TYR A 118 8.24 -6.92 -0.15
CA TYR A 118 8.41 -8.25 -0.70
C TYR A 118 9.53 -8.30 -1.76
N LEU A 119 9.49 -7.41 -2.76
CA LEU A 119 10.50 -7.37 -3.82
C LEU A 119 11.90 -7.05 -3.27
N GLN A 120 12.01 -6.13 -2.30
CA GLN A 120 13.26 -5.81 -1.62
C GLN A 120 13.80 -7.01 -0.82
N GLY A 121 12.93 -7.72 -0.09
CA GLY A 121 13.30 -8.94 0.63
C GLY A 121 13.78 -10.05 -0.31
N ARG A 122 13.05 -10.30 -1.40
CA ARG A 122 13.40 -11.32 -2.42
C ARG A 122 14.73 -11.03 -3.10
N SER A 123 15.01 -9.76 -3.38
CA SER A 123 16.23 -9.33 -4.09
C SER A 123 17.45 -9.15 -3.18
N ARG A 124 17.27 -9.10 -1.85
CA ARG A 124 18.32 -8.82 -0.84
C ARG A 124 19.12 -7.54 -1.12
N LEU A 125 18.55 -6.57 -1.82
CA LEU A 125 19.26 -5.34 -2.23
C LEU A 125 19.71 -4.48 -1.05
N ASN A 126 18.99 -4.57 0.08
CA ASN A 126 19.21 -3.79 1.29
C ASN A 126 20.16 -4.45 2.29
N CYS A 127 20.62 -5.67 2.01
CA CYS A 127 21.58 -6.35 2.86
C CYS A 127 23.00 -5.88 2.55
N GLU A 128 23.85 -5.80 3.58
CA GLU A 128 25.27 -5.54 3.39
C GLU A 128 25.93 -6.73 2.68
N ASP A 129 26.32 -6.54 1.43
CA ASP A 129 27.21 -7.44 0.72
C ASP A 129 28.41 -6.62 0.24
N ARG A 130 29.59 -6.88 0.82
CA ARG A 130 30.83 -6.09 0.65
C ARG A 130 31.52 -6.31 -0.71
N SER A 131 30.97 -7.14 -1.60
CA SER A 131 31.82 -7.84 -2.57
C SER A 131 31.82 -7.37 -4.01
N ILE A 132 30.89 -6.56 -4.57
CA ILE A 132 30.90 -6.35 -6.05
C ILE A 132 30.71 -4.90 -6.53
N SER A 133 31.87 -4.36 -6.92
CA SER A 133 32.27 -3.07 -7.48
C SER A 133 31.56 -2.63 -8.79
N MET A 134 31.28 -1.32 -8.86
CA MET A 134 30.99 -0.42 -9.98
C MET A 134 30.25 -0.91 -11.25
N LEU A 135 30.67 -1.97 -11.97
CA LEU A 135 29.96 -2.45 -13.18
C LEU A 135 28.58 -3.05 -12.85
N ARG A 136 28.39 -3.49 -11.61
CA ARG A 136 27.09 -3.98 -11.08
C ARG A 136 26.21 -2.84 -10.55
N GLY A 137 26.72 -1.61 -10.47
CA GLY A 137 26.03 -0.45 -9.91
C GLY A 137 24.78 -0.04 -10.69
N GLY A 138 24.88 0.02 -12.03
CA GLY A 138 23.73 0.33 -12.89
C GLY A 138 22.61 -0.72 -12.75
N ARG A 139 22.97 -2.01 -12.75
CA ARG A 139 22.00 -3.11 -12.57
C ARG A 139 21.39 -3.12 -11.16
N LYS A 140 22.18 -2.82 -10.11
CA LYS A 140 21.69 -2.69 -8.73
C LYS A 140 20.73 -1.50 -8.59
N SER A 141 21.08 -0.35 -9.17
CA SER A 141 20.23 0.85 -9.18
C SER A 141 18.92 0.60 -9.93
N LEU A 142 18.98 -0.03 -11.11
CA LEU A 142 17.79 -0.43 -11.85
C LEU A 142 16.90 -1.38 -11.04
N MET A 143 17.47 -2.39 -10.39
CA MET A 143 16.70 -3.32 -9.56
C MET A 143 16.08 -2.64 -8.34
N LEU A 144 16.78 -1.70 -7.71
CA LEU A 144 16.24 -0.89 -6.62
C LEU A 144 15.07 -0.03 -7.11
N PHE A 145 15.23 0.62 -8.26
CA PHE A 145 14.17 1.40 -8.90
C PHE A 145 12.94 0.53 -9.18
N LEU A 146 13.13 -0.65 -9.77
CA LEU A 146 12.03 -1.60 -10.03
C LEU A 146 11.35 -2.07 -8.73
N CYS A 147 12.09 -2.29 -7.65
CA CYS A 147 11.51 -2.65 -6.36
C CYS A 147 10.73 -1.50 -5.71
N CYS A 148 11.14 -0.25 -5.95
CA CYS A 148 10.49 0.96 -5.42
C CYS A 148 9.37 1.51 -6.32
N ALA A 149 9.28 1.06 -7.57
CA ALA A 149 8.27 1.48 -8.53
C ALA A 149 6.81 1.34 -8.01
N PRO A 150 6.44 0.28 -7.25
CA PRO A 150 5.10 0.19 -6.64
C PRO A 150 4.80 1.37 -5.70
N VAL A 151 5.74 1.79 -4.86
CA VAL A 151 5.54 2.95 -3.96
C VAL A 151 5.42 4.25 -4.75
N LEU A 152 6.15 4.40 -5.86
CA LEU A 152 5.96 5.54 -6.76
C LEU A 152 4.54 5.55 -7.36
N LEU A 153 4.01 4.39 -7.73
CA LEU A 153 2.63 4.25 -8.18
C LEU A 153 1.63 4.61 -7.06
N ALA A 154 1.89 4.21 -5.82
CA ALA A 154 1.06 4.61 -4.67
C ALA A 154 1.06 6.11 -4.43
N ALA A 155 2.23 6.76 -4.54
CA ALA A 155 2.36 8.21 -4.45
C ALA A 155 1.60 8.90 -5.59
N TRP A 156 1.73 8.41 -6.82
CA TRP A 156 0.97 8.91 -7.97
C TRP A 156 -0.54 8.83 -7.75
N VAL A 157 -1.06 7.65 -7.37
CA VAL A 157 -2.48 7.47 -7.05
C VAL A 157 -2.93 8.42 -5.93
N SER A 158 -2.09 8.63 -4.92
CA SER A 158 -2.37 9.56 -3.83
C SER A 158 -2.50 11.00 -4.33
N VAL A 159 -1.57 11.46 -5.16
CA VAL A 159 -1.55 12.84 -5.72
C VAL A 159 -2.76 13.10 -6.64
N THR A 160 -3.20 12.12 -7.42
CA THR A 160 -4.39 12.30 -8.29
C THR A 160 -5.64 12.68 -7.49
N ARG A 161 -5.73 12.33 -6.21
CA ARG A 161 -6.88 12.70 -5.36
C ARG A 161 -6.93 14.19 -4.96
N CYS A 162 -5.80 14.88 -5.01
CA CYS A 162 -5.78 16.35 -4.93
C CYS A 162 -6.28 16.97 -6.23
N ILE A 163 -5.80 16.44 -7.38
CA ILE A 163 -6.13 16.99 -8.71
C ILE A 163 -7.63 16.92 -8.96
N ASP A 164 -8.28 15.83 -8.55
CA ASP A 164 -9.72 15.65 -8.73
C ASP A 164 -10.58 16.44 -7.69
N ASN A 165 -9.97 17.22 -6.79
CA ASN A 165 -10.63 17.92 -5.67
C ASN A 165 -11.41 17.01 -4.70
N TRP A 166 -11.05 15.73 -4.61
CA TRP A 166 -11.70 14.78 -3.69
C TRP A 166 -11.18 14.89 -2.26
N HIS A 167 -9.90 15.24 -2.10
CA HIS A 167 -9.19 15.19 -0.83
C HIS A 167 -8.22 16.37 -0.66
N HIS A 168 -8.10 16.87 0.55
CA HIS A 168 -7.05 17.79 0.96
C HIS A 168 -5.72 17.03 1.11
N TYR A 169 -4.60 17.75 1.07
CA TYR A 169 -3.27 17.18 1.29
C TYR A 169 -3.16 16.43 2.63
N SER A 170 -3.78 16.95 3.69
CA SER A 170 -3.82 16.29 5.01
C SER A 170 -4.52 14.94 4.98
N ASP A 171 -5.61 14.81 4.21
CA ASP A 171 -6.38 13.58 4.09
C ASP A 171 -5.54 12.50 3.39
N ILE A 172 -4.74 12.91 2.41
CA ILE A 172 -3.84 12.03 1.65
C ILE A 172 -2.65 11.60 2.49
N LEU A 173 -2.02 12.53 3.22
CA LEU A 173 -0.89 12.20 4.11
C LEU A 173 -1.33 11.23 5.21
N ALA A 174 -2.47 11.49 5.86
CA ALA A 174 -3.01 10.59 6.88
C ALA A 174 -3.38 9.22 6.32
N GLY A 175 -4.04 9.19 5.15
CA GLY A 175 -4.36 7.93 4.46
C GLY A 175 -3.10 7.14 4.12
N GLY A 176 -2.10 7.79 3.51
CA GLY A 176 -0.83 7.16 3.20
C GLY A 176 -0.09 6.64 4.43
N ALA A 177 -0.09 7.39 5.53
CA ALA A 177 0.51 6.96 6.80
C ALA A 177 -0.19 5.71 7.38
N ILE A 178 -1.53 5.66 7.37
CA ILE A 178 -2.30 4.48 7.80
C ILE A 178 -1.94 3.27 6.96
N GLY A 179 -1.95 3.42 5.62
CA GLY A 179 -1.61 2.34 4.70
C GLY A 179 -0.17 1.85 4.87
N ALA A 180 0.79 2.78 5.01
CA ALA A 180 2.19 2.44 5.22
C ALA A 180 2.42 1.72 6.54
N ALA A 181 1.81 2.19 7.64
CA ALA A 181 1.89 1.54 8.94
C ALA A 181 1.30 0.13 8.91
N ALA A 182 0.13 -0.05 8.27
CA ALA A 182 -0.51 -1.36 8.11
C ALA A 182 0.39 -2.34 7.34
N ALA A 183 1.00 -1.88 6.25
CA ALA A 183 1.92 -2.68 5.44
C ALA A 183 3.19 -3.07 6.20
N ILE A 184 3.83 -2.12 6.88
CA ILE A 184 5.04 -2.38 7.68
C ILE A 184 4.73 -3.37 8.80
N PHE A 185 3.62 -3.16 9.52
CA PHE A 185 3.20 -4.08 10.58
C PHE A 185 2.96 -5.49 10.04
N SER A 186 2.15 -5.62 8.99
CA SER A 186 1.76 -6.92 8.43
C SER A 186 2.95 -7.65 7.82
N PHE A 187 3.87 -6.93 7.17
CA PHE A 187 5.09 -7.52 6.64
C PHE A 187 5.98 -8.07 7.77
N ASN A 188 6.30 -7.26 8.79
CA ASN A 188 7.16 -7.69 9.89
C ASN A 188 6.52 -8.79 10.77
N TYR A 189 5.19 -8.90 10.76
CA TYR A 189 4.48 -9.97 11.45
C TYR A 189 4.66 -11.35 10.78
N ASN A 190 4.89 -11.39 9.46
CA ASN A 190 4.95 -12.64 8.69
C ASN A 190 6.35 -12.92 8.09
N TYR A 191 7.16 -11.89 7.87
CA TYR A 191 8.48 -11.96 7.22
C TYR A 191 9.60 -11.48 8.15
N GLY A 192 10.80 -12.02 7.91
CA GLY A 192 12.03 -11.53 8.52
C GLY A 192 12.49 -10.17 7.96
N SER A 193 13.37 -9.51 8.71
CA SER A 193 13.94 -8.21 8.34
C SER A 193 14.60 -8.24 6.96
N ILE A 194 14.25 -7.26 6.12
CA ILE A 194 14.82 -7.03 4.77
C ILE A 194 16.29 -6.58 4.80
N PHE A 195 16.81 -6.18 5.96
CA PHE A 195 18.18 -5.68 6.12
C PHE A 195 19.17 -6.79 6.51
N SER A 196 18.67 -7.92 7.02
CA SER A 196 19.51 -9.05 7.43
C SER A 196 19.59 -10.08 6.32
N TRP A 197 20.82 -10.39 5.89
CA TRP A 197 21.05 -11.35 4.80
C TRP A 197 20.37 -12.70 5.07
N ASP A 198 20.47 -13.22 6.30
CA ASP A 198 19.95 -14.53 6.65
C ASP A 198 18.42 -14.61 6.68
N SER A 199 17.73 -13.48 6.87
CA SER A 199 16.26 -13.43 7.02
C SER A 199 15.52 -12.68 5.91
N ALA A 200 16.23 -11.92 5.08
CA ALA A 200 15.60 -11.06 4.07
C ALA A 200 14.72 -11.83 3.11
N GLY A 201 13.44 -11.47 3.09
CA GLY A 201 12.41 -12.05 2.23
C GLY A 201 12.03 -13.49 2.59
N LEU A 202 12.43 -13.99 3.76
CA LEU A 202 12.00 -15.31 4.24
C LEU A 202 10.80 -15.15 5.18
N PRO A 203 9.77 -16.01 5.04
CA PRO A 203 8.73 -16.14 6.04
C PRO A 203 9.31 -16.52 7.41
N LEU A 204 8.68 -16.07 8.50
CA LEU A 204 9.14 -16.35 9.85
C LEU A 204 9.13 -17.85 10.19
N GLU A 205 8.16 -18.62 9.65
CA GLU A 205 8.09 -20.08 9.83
C GLU A 205 9.33 -20.76 9.23
N GLU A 206 9.74 -20.35 8.03
CA GLU A 206 10.95 -20.85 7.36
C GLU A 206 12.23 -20.47 8.13
N ILE A 207 12.29 -19.26 8.68
CA ILE A 207 13.41 -18.84 9.55
C ILE A 207 13.49 -19.72 10.80
N HIS A 208 12.34 -20.04 11.41
CA HIS A 208 12.27 -20.91 12.57
C HIS A 208 12.73 -22.34 12.24
N GLY A 209 12.25 -22.92 11.13
CA GLY A 209 12.67 -24.24 10.66
C GLY A 209 14.18 -24.33 10.44
N ARG A 210 14.78 -23.32 9.79
CA ARG A 210 16.24 -23.25 9.60
C ARG A 210 17.04 -23.18 10.89
N ARG A 211 16.51 -22.52 11.93
CA ARG A 211 17.16 -22.44 13.24
C ARG A 211 17.10 -23.76 14.00
N MET A 212 16.03 -24.53 13.84
CA MET A 212 15.92 -25.85 14.48
C MET A 212 16.89 -26.86 13.88
N VAL A 213 17.07 -26.87 12.55
CA VAL A 213 18.01 -27.79 11.86
C VAL A 213 19.48 -27.47 12.16
N ARG A 214 19.80 -26.22 12.53
CA ARG A 214 21.18 -25.78 12.85
C ARG A 214 21.60 -26.08 14.29
N ARG A 215 20.69 -26.51 15.17
CA ARG A 215 20.99 -26.92 16.55
C ARG A 215 21.22 -28.42 16.60
#